data_AF-A0A452Z2F2-F1
#
_entry.id   AF-A0A452Z2F2-F1
#
_cell.length_a   1.000
_cell.length_b   1.000
_cell.length_c   1.000
_cell.angle_alpha   90.00
_cell.angle_beta   90.00
_cell.angle_gamma   90.00
#
_symmetry.space_group_name_H-M   'P 1'
#
loop_
_entity.id
_entity.type
_entity.pdbx_description
1 polymer ?
#
loop_
_entity_poly.entity_id
_entity_poly.type
_entity_poly.pdbx_seq_one_letter_code
_entity_poly.pdbx_strand_id
1 'polypeptide(L)'
;MVLQAKMIVYSSKSSKGTLFPVRSMLVFFIALFGFYVCYFSFTQITLENEEEEMNGAEERTNVLCKRPSEIPYEQMQYVHFPRPMSYDRGECECTPVRFFVIVSMQRSGSGWFETLLNSHPNVSSNGEIFSVRERREDIASILWTLDKLYDLDWHTSAAKNECTAAFGLKWMLNQGLMDYPDEIVDYLIKKGVMVIFLFRRNTLRRLVSVLANDHDKKTKQLNGTHKAHVHSQEERLRS
;
A
#
# COMPACT_ATOMS: atom_id res chain seq x y z
N MET A 1 44.63 -80.59 -43.29
CA MET A 1 43.23 -80.70 -42.85
C MET A 1 42.60 -79.32 -42.89
N VAL A 2 41.60 -79.20 -43.76
CA VAL A 2 40.40 -78.32 -43.71
C VAL A 2 40.55 -76.80 -43.48
N LEU A 3 40.21 -76.09 -44.57
CA LEU A 3 39.64 -74.75 -44.75
C LEU A 3 38.99 -73.98 -43.58
N GLN A 4 39.14 -72.64 -43.66
CA GLN A 4 38.18 -71.51 -43.49
C GLN A 4 38.90 -70.38 -42.70
N ALA A 5 38.80 -69.06 -42.93
CA ALA A 5 38.39 -68.18 -44.02
C ALA A 5 38.87 -66.74 -43.65
N LYS A 6 39.15 -65.92 -44.68
CA LYS A 6 39.16 -64.43 -44.77
C LYS A 6 39.59 -63.51 -43.60
N MET A 7 40.62 -62.69 -43.90
CA MET A 7 40.71 -61.21 -43.82
C MET A 7 39.80 -60.51 -42.77
N ILE A 8 40.30 -59.76 -41.77
CA ILE A 8 40.72 -58.33 -41.81
C ILE A 8 41.15 -57.98 -40.37
N VAL A 9 42.27 -57.26 -40.15
CA VAL A 9 42.31 -56.12 -39.20
C VAL A 9 43.32 -55.09 -39.72
N TYR A 10 42.83 -53.88 -39.96
CA TYR A 10 43.54 -52.72 -40.49
C TYR A 10 44.58 -52.16 -39.51
N SER A 11 45.72 -51.81 -40.10
CA SER A 11 46.68 -50.81 -39.61
C SER A 11 46.04 -49.43 -39.53
N SER A 12 46.39 -48.61 -38.52
CA SER A 12 46.95 -47.26 -38.73
C SER A 12 46.94 -46.36 -37.47
N LYS A 13 48.15 -46.02 -37.03
CA LYS A 13 48.65 -44.71 -36.55
C LYS A 13 48.15 -44.08 -35.23
N SER A 14 49.10 -44.06 -34.29
CA SER A 14 49.53 -42.94 -33.42
C SER A 14 48.72 -41.62 -33.51
N SER A 15 48.06 -41.26 -32.41
CA SER A 15 47.56 -39.90 -32.17
C SER A 15 48.44 -39.19 -31.14
N LYS A 16 48.99 -38.03 -31.54
CA LYS A 16 49.65 -37.06 -30.64
C LYS A 16 48.55 -36.25 -29.96
N GLY A 17 48.43 -36.35 -28.64
CA GLY A 17 47.43 -35.61 -27.85
C GLY A 17 47.80 -34.13 -27.73
N THR A 18 47.01 -33.26 -28.36
CA THR A 18 47.19 -31.81 -28.41
C THR A 18 46.64 -31.13 -27.14
N LEU A 19 47.51 -30.46 -26.39
CA LEU A 19 47.17 -29.64 -25.22
C LEU A 19 46.57 -28.29 -25.65
N PHE A 20 45.33 -28.23 -26.19
CA PHE A 20 44.76 -26.95 -26.68
C PHE A 20 43.23 -26.68 -26.63
N PRO A 21 42.33 -27.40 -25.92
CA PRO A 21 40.91 -26.99 -25.94
C PRO A 21 40.44 -26.14 -24.76
N VAL A 22 41.13 -26.12 -23.61
CA VAL A 22 40.57 -25.52 -22.38
C VAL A 22 40.58 -23.99 -22.41
N ARG A 23 41.67 -23.39 -22.88
CA ARG A 23 41.84 -21.93 -22.92
C ARG A 23 40.93 -21.27 -23.97
N SER A 24 40.68 -21.97 -25.08
CA SER A 24 39.77 -21.50 -26.14
C SER A 24 38.31 -21.57 -25.69
N MET A 25 37.91 -22.64 -24.99
CA MET A 25 36.57 -22.73 -24.40
C MET A 25 36.33 -21.67 -23.34
N LEU A 26 37.30 -21.38 -22.46
CA LEU A 26 37.16 -20.34 -21.45
C LEU A 26 36.89 -18.96 -22.07
N VAL A 27 37.61 -18.61 -23.15
CA VAL A 27 37.41 -17.34 -23.87
C VAL A 27 36.01 -17.27 -24.49
N PHE A 28 35.52 -18.39 -25.03
CA PHE A 28 34.17 -18.47 -25.58
C PHE A 28 33.08 -18.26 -24.51
N PHE A 29 33.22 -18.88 -23.33
CA PHE A 29 32.29 -18.68 -22.22
C PHE A 29 32.30 -17.25 -21.69
N ILE A 30 33.47 -16.61 -21.61
CA ILE A 30 33.58 -15.19 -21.20
C ILE A 30 32.89 -14.28 -22.23
N ALA A 31 33.09 -14.54 -23.53
CA ALA A 31 32.43 -13.76 -24.58
C ALA A 31 30.91 -13.93 -24.57
N LEU A 32 30.40 -15.15 -24.35
CA LEU A 32 28.97 -15.41 -24.22
C LEU A 32 28.35 -14.73 -22.99
N PHE A 33 29.02 -14.80 -21.84
CA PHE A 33 28.55 -14.11 -20.63
C PHE A 33 28.57 -12.59 -20.82
N GLY A 34 29.63 -12.05 -21.42
CA GLY A 34 29.73 -10.63 -21.75
C GLY A 34 28.59 -10.17 -22.67
N PHE A 35 28.27 -10.96 -23.70
CA PHE A 35 27.16 -10.67 -24.60
C PHE A 35 25.80 -10.75 -23.89
N TYR A 36 25.60 -11.74 -23.00
CA TYR A 36 24.37 -11.87 -22.22
C TYR A 36 24.16 -10.71 -21.26
N VAL A 37 25.20 -10.30 -20.52
CA VAL A 37 25.12 -9.13 -19.62
C VAL A 37 24.85 -7.88 -20.43
N CYS A 38 25.52 -7.68 -21.56
CA CYS A 38 25.32 -6.52 -22.41
C CYS A 38 23.88 -6.48 -23.00
N TYR A 39 23.38 -7.61 -23.48
CA TYR A 39 22.00 -7.77 -23.94
C TYR A 39 21.00 -7.45 -22.82
N PHE A 40 21.22 -7.99 -21.62
CA PHE A 40 20.37 -7.74 -20.46
C PHE A 40 20.37 -6.26 -20.05
N SER A 41 21.54 -5.60 -20.08
CA SER A 41 21.66 -4.16 -19.83
C SER A 41 20.91 -3.34 -20.88
N PHE A 42 20.99 -3.69 -22.17
CA PHE A 42 20.23 -3.01 -23.21
C PHE A 42 18.72 -3.20 -23.06
N THR A 43 18.25 -4.42 -22.71
CA THR A 43 16.83 -4.65 -22.44
C THR A 43 16.33 -3.89 -21.22
N GLN A 44 17.16 -3.72 -20.19
CA GLN A 44 16.82 -2.92 -19.01
C GLN A 44 16.69 -1.42 -19.36
N ILE A 45 17.62 -0.87 -20.14
CA ILE A 45 17.57 0.51 -20.63
C ILE A 45 16.34 0.73 -21.53
N THR A 46 15.96 -0.27 -22.35
CA THR A 46 14.79 -0.17 -23.22
C THR A 46 13.49 -0.16 -22.41
N LEU A 47 13.38 -1.00 -21.37
CA LEU A 47 12.24 -0.99 -20.44
C LEU A 47 12.15 0.33 -19.65
N GLU A 48 13.28 0.87 -19.19
CA GLU A 48 13.33 2.14 -18.47
C GLU A 48 12.91 3.32 -19.38
N ASN A 49 13.32 3.29 -20.66
CA ASN A 49 12.86 4.27 -21.65
C ASN A 49 11.36 4.11 -22.00
N GLU A 50 10.83 2.89 -22.08
CA GLU A 50 9.40 2.65 -22.31
C GLU A 50 8.53 3.08 -21.11
N GLU A 51 9.04 2.90 -19.88
CA GLU A 51 8.43 3.45 -18.66
C GLU A 51 8.49 4.98 -18.62
N GLU A 52 9.61 5.61 -19.03
CA GLU A 52 9.73 7.06 -19.14
C GLU A 52 8.83 7.66 -20.26
N GLU A 53 8.67 6.96 -21.39
CA GLU A 53 7.83 7.42 -22.51
C GLU A 53 6.33 7.26 -22.19
N MET A 54 5.92 6.21 -21.47
CA MET A 54 4.55 6.11 -20.92
C MET A 54 4.26 7.16 -19.84
N ASN A 55 5.27 7.58 -19.06
CA ASN A 55 5.13 8.67 -18.09
C ASN A 55 5.13 10.07 -18.76
N GLY A 56 5.61 10.17 -20.00
CA GLY A 56 5.66 11.42 -20.77
C GLY A 56 4.41 11.71 -21.62
N ALA A 57 3.56 10.71 -21.87
CA ALA A 57 2.40 10.82 -22.75
C ALA A 57 1.05 11.05 -22.04
N GLU A 58 1.07 11.64 -20.83
CA GLU A 58 -0.15 12.13 -20.20
C GLU A 58 -0.34 13.62 -20.52
N GLU A 59 -0.83 13.90 -21.73
CA GLU A 59 -1.42 15.20 -22.08
C GLU A 59 -2.77 15.34 -21.34
N ARG A 60 -2.70 15.54 -20.02
CA ARG A 60 -3.83 16.02 -19.22
C ARG A 60 -3.73 17.54 -19.11
N THR A 61 -4.84 18.19 -19.42
CA THR A 61 -5.16 19.61 -19.21
C THR A 61 -4.34 20.24 -18.07
N ASN A 62 -3.27 20.96 -18.43
CA ASN A 62 -2.28 21.47 -17.49
C ASN A 62 -2.85 22.55 -16.56
N VAL A 63 -3.37 22.16 -15.40
CA VAL A 63 -3.27 23.02 -14.20
C VAL A 63 -1.81 22.99 -13.78
N LEU A 64 -1.06 24.05 -14.08
CA LEU A 64 0.35 24.17 -13.69
C LEU A 64 0.44 24.32 -12.17
N CYS A 65 0.51 23.19 -11.47
CA CYS A 65 0.77 23.17 -10.04
C CYS A 65 2.20 23.61 -9.78
N LYS A 66 2.38 24.91 -9.46
CA LYS A 66 3.66 25.41 -8.98
C LYS A 66 4.00 24.69 -7.69
N ARG A 67 5.02 23.82 -7.72
CA ARG A 67 5.70 23.39 -6.50
C ARG A 67 6.09 24.67 -5.74
N PRO A 68 5.70 24.83 -4.47
CA PRO A 68 6.17 25.94 -3.68
C PRO A 68 7.69 25.92 -3.73
N SER A 69 8.29 27.03 -4.16
CA SER A 69 9.72 27.28 -3.97
C SER A 69 10.08 26.98 -2.52
N GLU A 70 11.12 26.18 -2.31
CA GLU A 70 11.62 25.66 -1.03
C GLU A 70 11.26 26.60 0.14
N ILE A 71 10.17 26.29 0.83
CA ILE A 71 9.65 27.14 1.90
C ILE A 71 10.67 27.06 3.05
N PRO A 72 11.22 28.19 3.52
CA PRO A 72 12.11 28.19 4.68
C PRO A 72 11.46 27.45 5.86
N TYR A 73 12.23 26.63 6.57
CA TYR A 73 11.72 25.80 7.69
C TYR A 73 10.89 26.60 8.70
N GLU A 74 11.27 27.85 8.98
CA GLU A 74 10.58 28.77 9.89
C GLU A 74 9.15 29.14 9.44
N GLN A 75 8.86 29.05 8.14
CA GLN A 75 7.56 29.41 7.57
C GLN A 75 6.63 28.20 7.40
N MET A 76 7.12 26.96 7.49
CA MET A 76 6.31 25.75 7.31
C MET A 76 5.12 25.66 8.27
N GLN A 77 5.24 26.19 9.50
CA GLN A 77 4.15 26.17 10.48
C GLN A 77 2.98 27.12 10.13
N TYR A 78 3.19 28.06 9.21
CA TYR A 78 2.19 29.04 8.79
C TYR A 78 1.62 28.74 7.39
N VAL A 79 2.13 27.71 6.71
CA VAL A 79 1.61 27.28 5.42
C VAL A 79 0.38 26.41 5.64
N HIS A 80 -0.77 26.96 5.28
CA HIS A 80 -2.03 26.24 5.27
C HIS A 80 -2.36 25.77 3.86
N PHE A 81 -3.03 24.62 3.77
CA PHE A 81 -3.57 24.16 2.50
C PHE A 81 -4.69 25.08 2.03
N PRO A 82 -4.95 25.15 0.70
CA PRO A 82 -6.05 25.92 0.18
C PRO A 82 -7.37 25.51 0.83
N ARG A 83 -8.19 26.51 1.14
CA ARG A 83 -9.57 26.33 1.59
C ARG A 83 -10.46 26.32 0.35
N PRO A 84 -11.05 25.16 -0.01
CA PRO A 84 -11.94 25.12 -1.16
C PRO A 84 -13.21 25.93 -0.88
N MET A 85 -13.69 26.63 -1.90
CA MET A 85 -14.90 27.44 -1.86
C MET A 85 -16.13 26.63 -2.25
N SER A 86 -16.00 25.73 -3.23
CA SER A 86 -17.09 24.85 -3.70
C SER A 86 -16.91 23.38 -3.30
N TYR A 87 -15.78 23.03 -2.68
CA TYR A 87 -15.39 21.64 -2.36
C TYR A 87 -15.26 20.72 -3.57
N ASP A 88 -15.19 21.29 -4.78
CA ASP A 88 -14.87 20.53 -5.98
C ASP A 88 -13.40 20.10 -5.95
N ARG A 89 -13.13 18.88 -6.44
CA ARG A 89 -11.77 18.32 -6.43
C ARG A 89 -10.79 19.13 -7.25
N GLY A 90 -11.26 19.79 -8.31
CA GLY A 90 -10.42 20.65 -9.14
C GLY A 90 -9.75 21.77 -8.33
N GLU A 91 -10.34 22.22 -7.22
CA GLU A 91 -9.74 23.24 -6.35
C GLU A 91 -8.54 22.71 -5.56
N CYS A 92 -8.49 21.40 -5.30
CA CYS A 92 -7.44 20.72 -4.55
C CYS A 92 -6.49 19.90 -5.44
N GLU A 93 -6.57 20.04 -6.77
CA GLU A 93 -5.83 19.23 -7.75
C GLU A 93 -4.30 19.29 -7.53
N CYS A 94 -3.79 20.45 -7.09
CA CYS A 94 -2.38 20.65 -6.80
C CYS A 94 -1.90 20.11 -5.44
N THR A 95 -2.77 19.46 -4.68
CA THR A 95 -2.44 18.89 -3.36
C THR A 95 -2.60 17.38 -3.42
N PRO A 96 -1.50 16.61 -3.64
CA PRO A 96 -1.60 15.16 -3.74
C PRO A 96 -2.04 14.56 -2.41
N VAL A 97 -3.02 13.66 -2.46
CA VAL A 97 -3.57 13.00 -1.28
C VAL A 97 -2.82 11.70 -1.00
N ARG A 98 -2.35 11.52 0.23
CA ARG A 98 -1.75 10.27 0.70
C ARG A 98 -2.78 9.37 1.35
N PHE A 99 -2.90 8.14 0.87
CA PHE A 99 -3.84 7.18 1.45
C PHE A 99 -3.24 6.39 2.59
N PHE A 100 -4.04 6.12 3.62
CA PHE A 100 -3.63 5.24 4.72
C PHE A 100 -4.78 4.39 5.26
N VAL A 101 -4.41 3.27 5.87
CA VAL A 101 -5.33 2.41 6.63
C VAL A 101 -4.73 2.09 7.99
N ILE A 102 -5.50 2.31 9.05
CA ILE A 102 -5.12 1.92 10.42
C ILE A 102 -5.68 0.52 10.67
N VAL A 103 -4.83 -0.49 10.59
CA VAL A 103 -5.20 -1.87 10.89
C VAL A 103 -5.00 -2.14 12.37
N SER A 104 -6.05 -2.63 13.04
CA SER A 104 -5.99 -2.81 14.49
C SER A 104 -6.95 -3.87 15.05
N MET A 105 -6.94 -4.04 16.37
CA MET A 105 -7.89 -4.88 17.12
C MET A 105 -8.73 -4.01 18.06
N GLN A 106 -9.88 -4.52 18.52
CA GLN A 106 -10.70 -3.82 19.50
C GLN A 106 -9.92 -3.54 20.80
N ARG A 107 -10.13 -2.34 21.37
CA ARG A 107 -9.46 -1.84 22.61
C ARG A 107 -7.92 -1.78 22.53
N SER A 108 -7.37 -1.59 21.32
CA SER A 108 -5.93 -1.39 21.11
C SER A 108 -5.44 0.04 21.40
N GLY A 109 -6.35 1.01 21.47
CA GLY A 109 -6.02 2.44 21.47
C GLY A 109 -6.18 3.13 20.11
N SER A 110 -6.63 2.39 19.09
CA SER A 110 -6.82 2.92 17.73
C SER A 110 -7.80 4.08 17.64
N GLY A 111 -8.84 4.14 18.48
CA GLY A 111 -9.76 5.29 18.52
C GLY A 111 -9.08 6.59 19.00
N TRP A 112 -8.17 6.51 19.97
CA TRP A 112 -7.40 7.69 20.41
C TRP A 112 -6.43 8.14 19.32
N PHE A 113 -5.72 7.19 18.70
CA PHE A 113 -4.79 7.48 17.61
C PHE A 113 -5.50 8.11 16.40
N GLU A 114 -6.65 7.57 16.03
CA GLU A 114 -7.52 8.14 15.00
C GLU A 114 -7.98 9.56 15.36
N THR A 115 -8.41 9.80 16.60
CA THR A 115 -8.80 11.13 17.09
C THR A 115 -7.64 12.13 16.99
N LEU A 116 -6.42 11.67 17.30
CA LEU A 116 -5.21 12.48 17.17
C LEU A 116 -4.96 12.85 15.70
N LEU A 117 -5.04 11.89 14.77
CA LEU A 117 -4.88 12.17 13.34
C LEU A 117 -5.94 13.16 12.84
N ASN A 118 -7.20 12.95 13.22
CA ASN A 118 -8.32 13.83 12.85
C ASN A 118 -8.26 15.23 13.50
N SER A 119 -7.36 15.46 14.47
CA SER A 119 -7.12 16.81 15.00
C SER A 119 -6.32 17.68 14.04
N HIS A 120 -5.59 17.08 13.09
CA HIS A 120 -4.86 17.81 12.06
C HIS A 120 -5.84 18.34 10.99
N PRO A 121 -5.70 19.60 10.53
CA PRO A 121 -6.64 20.21 9.58
C PRO A 121 -6.73 19.48 8.22
N ASN A 122 -5.60 18.91 7.77
CA ASN A 122 -5.49 18.29 6.44
C ASN A 122 -5.40 16.75 6.47
N VAL A 123 -5.69 16.13 7.62
CA VAL A 123 -5.75 14.67 7.74
C VAL A 123 -7.17 14.28 8.10
N SER A 124 -7.71 13.29 7.39
CA SER A 124 -9.03 12.74 7.66
C SER A 124 -9.01 11.22 7.68
N SER A 125 -9.53 10.66 8.77
CA SER A 125 -9.78 9.24 8.97
C SER A 125 -11.28 9.03 9.19
N ASN A 126 -11.87 8.13 8.41
CA ASN A 126 -13.32 7.90 8.36
C ASN A 126 -13.81 6.78 9.31
N GLY A 127 -13.00 6.43 10.31
CA GLY A 127 -13.36 5.40 11.29
C GLY A 127 -13.59 4.01 10.71
N GLU A 128 -14.42 3.24 11.40
CA GLU A 128 -14.67 1.82 11.13
C GLU A 128 -15.79 1.65 10.12
N ILE A 129 -15.54 2.03 8.86
CA ILE A 129 -16.55 1.92 7.80
C ILE A 129 -16.99 0.47 7.57
N PHE A 130 -16.09 -0.51 7.81
CA PHE A 130 -16.37 -1.95 7.69
C PHE A 130 -16.99 -2.56 8.95
N SER A 131 -17.39 -1.77 9.95
CA SER A 131 -18.23 -2.27 11.06
C SER A 131 -19.64 -2.68 10.60
N VAL A 132 -20.10 -2.09 9.51
CA VAL A 132 -21.36 -2.41 8.79
C VAL A 132 -21.19 -3.71 8.01
N ARG A 133 -22.15 -4.64 8.14
CA ARG A 133 -22.03 -6.01 7.61
C ARG A 133 -22.11 -6.03 6.09
N GLU A 134 -23.03 -5.26 5.52
CA GLU A 134 -23.32 -5.15 4.09
C GLU A 134 -22.08 -4.77 3.27
N ARG A 135 -21.18 -3.98 3.85
CA ARG A 135 -19.93 -3.54 3.20
C ARG A 135 -18.84 -4.62 3.15
N ARG A 136 -19.05 -5.75 3.84
CA ARG A 136 -18.09 -6.85 3.97
C ARG A 136 -18.70 -8.22 3.72
N GLU A 137 -19.82 -8.29 2.99
CA GLU A 137 -20.48 -9.57 2.69
C GLU A 137 -19.64 -10.43 1.73
N ASP A 138 -18.98 -9.81 0.77
CA ASP A 138 -18.07 -10.44 -0.18
C ASP A 138 -16.91 -9.50 -0.56
N ILE A 139 -15.93 -10.04 -1.30
CA ILE A 139 -14.78 -9.27 -1.76
C ILE A 139 -15.17 -8.10 -2.67
N ALA A 140 -16.18 -8.28 -3.53
CA ALA A 140 -16.62 -7.23 -4.45
C ALA A 140 -17.15 -6.00 -3.69
N SER A 141 -17.93 -6.24 -2.63
CA SER A 141 -18.48 -5.21 -1.74
C SER A 141 -17.38 -4.48 -0.98
N ILE A 142 -16.34 -5.20 -0.55
CA ILE A 142 -15.17 -4.62 0.12
C ILE A 142 -14.44 -3.69 -0.85
N LEU A 143 -14.04 -4.20 -2.02
CA LEU A 143 -13.28 -3.43 -3.01
C LEU A 143 -14.07 -2.22 -3.51
N TRP A 144 -15.37 -2.38 -3.76
CA TRP A 144 -16.25 -1.26 -4.14
C TRP A 144 -16.32 -0.18 -3.05
N THR A 145 -16.37 -0.59 -1.79
CA THR A 145 -16.35 0.35 -0.65
C THR A 145 -14.99 1.06 -0.54
N LEU A 146 -13.89 0.35 -0.78
CA LEU A 146 -12.55 0.94 -0.79
C LEU A 146 -12.37 1.90 -1.95
N ASP A 147 -12.87 1.59 -3.14
CA ASP A 147 -12.83 2.48 -4.30
C ASP A 147 -13.62 3.75 -4.01
N LYS A 148 -14.86 3.62 -3.55
CA LYS A 148 -15.65 4.79 -3.08
C LYS A 148 -14.91 5.66 -2.06
N LEU A 149 -14.17 5.03 -1.15
CA LEU A 149 -13.39 5.74 -0.13
C LEU A 149 -12.18 6.46 -0.74
N TYR A 150 -11.29 5.73 -1.41
CA TYR A 150 -10.01 6.26 -1.89
C TYR A 150 -10.12 7.07 -3.17
N ASP A 151 -11.19 6.87 -3.93
CA ASP A 151 -11.60 7.79 -4.96
C ASP A 151 -12.26 9.03 -4.35
N LEU A 152 -12.19 9.26 -3.03
CA LEU A 152 -12.63 10.45 -2.31
C LEU A 152 -14.12 10.84 -2.51
N ASP A 153 -14.96 9.89 -2.94
CA ASP A 153 -16.41 10.06 -3.10
C ASP A 153 -17.16 9.84 -1.77
N TRP A 154 -16.40 9.69 -0.69
CA TRP A 154 -16.89 9.33 0.63
C TRP A 154 -17.15 10.57 1.49
N HIS A 155 -18.35 11.12 1.36
CA HIS A 155 -18.79 12.28 2.12
C HIS A 155 -19.21 11.86 3.54
N THR A 156 -18.44 12.27 4.54
CA THR A 156 -18.79 12.09 5.96
C THR A 156 -18.66 13.40 6.72
N SER A 157 -19.16 13.42 7.96
CA SER A 157 -18.93 14.52 8.90
C SER A 157 -17.45 14.71 9.27
N ALA A 158 -16.55 13.80 8.87
CA ALA A 158 -15.10 13.97 8.99
C ALA A 158 -14.49 14.78 7.83
N ALA A 159 -15.29 15.20 6.85
CA ALA A 159 -14.87 16.11 5.80
C ALA A 159 -14.36 17.42 6.41
N LYS A 160 -13.21 17.87 5.93
CA LYS A 160 -12.52 19.08 6.41
C LYS A 160 -12.83 20.25 5.50
N ASN A 161 -12.81 21.45 6.06
CA ASN A 161 -13.02 22.71 5.34
C ASN A 161 -11.77 23.15 4.53
N GLU A 162 -10.73 22.33 4.50
CA GLU A 162 -9.45 22.55 3.82
C GLU A 162 -9.15 21.34 2.93
N CYS A 163 -8.32 21.54 1.89
CA CYS A 163 -7.86 20.45 1.06
C CYS A 163 -7.16 19.38 1.92
N THR A 164 -7.48 18.11 1.65
CA THR A 164 -6.98 16.98 2.43
C THR A 164 -5.64 16.52 1.87
N ALA A 165 -4.64 16.43 2.73
CA ALA A 165 -3.31 15.93 2.39
C ALA A 165 -3.16 14.42 2.67
N ALA A 166 -3.91 13.90 3.64
CA ALA A 166 -3.95 12.47 3.92
C ALA A 166 -5.36 11.99 4.24
N PHE A 167 -5.77 10.90 3.62
CA PHE A 167 -7.13 10.36 3.71
C PHE A 167 -7.12 8.86 3.96
N GLY A 168 -7.95 8.39 4.89
CA GLY A 168 -7.91 6.99 5.27
C GLY A 168 -9.09 6.51 6.08
N LEU A 169 -8.93 5.29 6.59
CA LEU A 169 -9.89 4.63 7.45
C LEU A 169 -9.20 3.88 8.60
N LYS A 170 -10.01 3.45 9.55
CA LYS A 170 -9.62 2.47 10.57
C LYS A 170 -10.32 1.15 10.28
N TRP A 171 -9.55 0.07 10.22
CA TRP A 171 -10.06 -1.26 9.90
C TRP A 171 -9.67 -2.24 10.99
N MET A 172 -10.66 -2.82 11.66
CA MET A 172 -10.39 -3.86 12.66
C MET A 172 -10.17 -5.21 11.98
N LEU A 173 -9.22 -6.01 12.48
CA LEU A 173 -8.90 -7.34 11.95
C LEU A 173 -10.13 -8.27 11.89
N ASN A 174 -11.11 -8.10 12.78
CA ASN A 174 -12.33 -8.89 12.83
C ASN A 174 -13.49 -8.31 11.98
N GLN A 175 -13.22 -7.36 11.08
CA GLN A 175 -14.21 -6.71 10.21
C GLN A 175 -13.98 -7.03 8.73
N GLY A 176 -13.75 -8.30 8.39
CA GLY A 176 -13.60 -8.74 7.00
C GLY A 176 -12.20 -8.61 6.40
N LEU A 177 -11.27 -7.95 7.09
CA LEU A 177 -9.89 -7.78 6.62
C LEU A 177 -9.15 -9.12 6.46
N MET A 178 -9.41 -10.07 7.36
CA MET A 178 -8.74 -11.38 7.38
C MET A 178 -9.42 -12.42 6.48
N ASP A 179 -10.57 -12.08 5.88
CA ASP A 179 -11.36 -13.03 5.09
C ASP A 179 -10.83 -13.14 3.65
N TYR A 180 -10.24 -12.06 3.12
CA TYR A 180 -9.69 -11.95 1.76
C TYR A 180 -8.32 -11.27 1.75
N PRO A 181 -7.30 -11.85 2.43
CA PRO A 181 -6.03 -11.17 2.68
C PRO A 181 -5.25 -10.85 1.40
N ASP A 182 -5.25 -11.75 0.41
CA ASP A 182 -4.46 -11.60 -0.81
C ASP A 182 -5.04 -10.48 -1.68
N GLU A 183 -6.35 -10.49 -1.92
CA GLU A 183 -7.04 -9.49 -2.73
C GLU A 183 -6.97 -8.09 -2.11
N ILE A 184 -7.05 -8.01 -0.77
CA ILE A 184 -6.94 -6.74 -0.06
C ILE A 184 -5.50 -6.22 -0.11
N VAL A 185 -4.49 -7.07 0.06
CA VAL A 185 -3.09 -6.65 -0.05
C VAL A 185 -2.78 -6.14 -1.45
N ASP A 186 -3.21 -6.87 -2.49
CA ASP A 186 -3.03 -6.47 -3.88
C ASP A 186 -3.69 -5.11 -4.16
N TYR A 187 -4.90 -4.91 -3.64
CA TYR A 187 -5.60 -3.62 -3.75
C TYR A 187 -4.83 -2.47 -3.09
N LEU A 188 -4.39 -2.67 -1.84
CA LEU A 188 -3.69 -1.63 -1.07
C LEU A 188 -2.35 -1.26 -1.71
N ILE A 189 -1.62 -2.23 -2.24
CA ILE A 189 -0.37 -2.00 -3.00
C ILE A 189 -0.67 -1.22 -4.28
N LYS A 190 -1.66 -1.66 -5.07
CA LYS A 190 -2.05 -1.01 -6.33
C LYS A 190 -2.48 0.44 -6.14
N LYS A 191 -3.20 0.76 -5.06
CA LYS A 191 -3.63 2.13 -4.72
C LYS A 191 -2.58 2.94 -3.97
N GLY A 192 -1.44 2.35 -3.59
CA GLY A 192 -0.38 3.05 -2.87
C GLY A 192 -0.76 3.44 -1.43
N VAL A 193 -1.56 2.61 -0.76
CA VAL A 193 -2.07 2.89 0.59
C VAL A 193 -1.02 2.53 1.65
N MET A 194 -0.72 3.48 2.54
CA MET A 194 0.13 3.25 3.69
C MET A 194 -0.61 2.46 4.78
N VAL A 195 -0.07 1.29 5.16
CA VAL A 195 -0.64 0.46 6.23
C VAL A 195 -0.01 0.81 7.57
N ILE A 196 -0.83 1.27 8.52
CA ILE A 196 -0.42 1.53 9.90
C ILE A 196 -0.99 0.41 10.78
N PHE A 197 -0.13 -0.51 11.23
CA PHE A 197 -0.56 -1.56 12.14
C PHE A 197 -0.41 -1.14 13.60
N LEU A 198 -1.54 -0.95 14.29
CA LEU A 198 -1.56 -0.56 15.70
C LEU A 198 -1.99 -1.73 16.58
N PHE A 199 -1.12 -2.15 17.51
CA PHE A 199 -1.44 -3.20 18.48
C PHE A 199 -1.07 -2.78 19.91
N ARG A 200 -1.80 -3.32 20.89
CA ARG A 200 -1.52 -3.12 22.31
C ARG A 200 -0.71 -4.28 22.85
N ARG A 201 0.54 -4.02 23.27
CA ARG A 201 1.46 -5.03 23.79
C ARG A 201 0.92 -5.80 25.01
N ASN A 202 0.17 -5.14 25.90
CA ASN A 202 -0.44 -5.78 27.06
C ASN A 202 -1.82 -6.37 26.70
N THR A 203 -1.85 -7.66 26.40
CA THR A 203 -3.06 -8.39 26.00
C THR A 203 -4.05 -8.60 27.15
N LEU A 204 -3.58 -8.78 28.38
CA LEU A 204 -4.45 -8.93 29.56
C LEU A 204 -5.26 -7.66 29.81
N ARG A 205 -4.61 -6.48 29.83
CA ARG A 205 -5.30 -5.19 29.97
C ARG A 205 -6.26 -4.93 28.80
N ARG A 206 -5.92 -5.40 27.59
CA ARG A 206 -6.84 -5.35 26.45
C ARG A 206 -8.09 -6.19 26.73
N LEU A 207 -7.93 -7.44 27.18
CA LEU A 207 -9.05 -8.34 27.48
C LEU A 207 -9.95 -7.77 28.58
N VAL A 208 -9.38 -7.34 29.70
CA VAL A 208 -10.15 -6.68 30.79
C VAL A 208 -10.93 -5.49 30.24
N SER A 209 -10.31 -4.69 29.37
CA SER A 209 -10.94 -3.55 28.74
C SER A 209 -12.08 -3.93 27.77
N VAL A 210 -12.02 -5.09 27.13
CA VAL A 210 -13.11 -5.64 26.30
C VAL A 210 -14.27 -6.10 27.18
N LEU A 211 -13.96 -6.83 28.27
CA LEU A 211 -14.97 -7.32 29.20
C LEU A 211 -15.73 -6.18 29.88
N ALA A 212 -15.03 -5.13 30.32
CA ALA A 212 -15.64 -3.94 30.89
C ALA A 212 -16.61 -3.28 29.90
N ASN A 213 -16.22 -3.15 28.63
CA ASN A 213 -17.08 -2.58 27.59
C ASN A 213 -18.34 -3.41 27.33
N ASP A 214 -18.21 -4.75 27.32
CA ASP A 214 -19.36 -5.63 27.14
C ASP A 214 -20.33 -5.53 28.32
N HIS A 215 -19.80 -5.45 29.54
CA HIS A 215 -20.58 -5.19 30.74
C HIS A 215 -21.32 -3.84 30.69
N ASP A 216 -20.63 -2.76 30.31
CA ASP A 216 -21.22 -1.42 30.20
C ASP A 216 -22.30 -1.38 29.12
N LYS A 217 -22.09 -2.08 28.00
CA LYS A 217 -23.09 -2.21 26.92
C LYS A 217 -24.36 -2.90 27.39
N LYS A 218 -24.23 -3.91 28.26
CA LYS A 218 -25.37 -4.63 28.86
C LYS A 218 -26.09 -3.80 29.92
N THR A 219 -25.32 -3.10 30.76
CA THR A 219 -25.87 -2.33 31.88
C THR A 219 -26.43 -0.95 31.49
N LYS A 220 -26.01 -0.39 30.34
CA LYS A 220 -26.56 0.86 29.75
C LYS A 220 -26.67 2.03 30.74
N GLN A 221 -25.62 2.24 31.52
CA GLN A 221 -25.62 3.12 32.70
C GLN A 221 -25.93 4.61 32.43
N LEU A 222 -25.81 5.09 31.18
CA LEU A 222 -26.07 6.48 30.79
C LEU A 222 -27.40 6.61 30.03
N ASN A 223 -28.51 6.89 30.71
CA ASN A 223 -29.84 7.06 30.09
C ASN A 223 -30.21 5.95 29.08
N GLY A 224 -29.85 4.69 29.35
CA GLY A 224 -30.14 3.58 28.45
C GLY A 224 -29.24 3.49 27.20
N THR A 225 -28.24 4.37 27.07
CA THR A 225 -27.34 4.45 25.91
C THR A 225 -25.92 4.05 26.31
N HIS A 226 -25.31 3.14 25.56
CA HIS A 226 -23.90 2.79 25.75
C HIS A 226 -23.00 3.82 25.05
N LYS A 227 -22.17 4.55 25.81
CA LYS A 227 -21.14 5.45 25.28
C LYS A 227 -19.76 4.98 25.72
N ALA A 228 -18.95 4.52 24.76
CA ALA A 228 -17.56 4.11 25.02
C ALA A 228 -16.53 5.20 24.66
N HIS A 229 -16.94 6.19 23.86
CA HIS A 229 -16.07 7.24 23.35
C HIS A 229 -16.81 8.58 23.32
N VAL A 230 -16.05 9.66 23.51
CA VAL A 230 -16.49 11.05 23.30
C VAL A 230 -16.26 11.37 21.83
N HIS A 231 -17.31 11.75 21.10
CA HIS A 231 -17.26 11.91 19.65
C HIS A 231 -17.27 13.38 19.20
N SER A 232 -17.54 14.34 20.10
CA SER A 232 -17.54 15.76 19.77
C SER A 232 -16.76 16.62 20.78
N GLN A 233 -16.36 17.82 20.32
CA GLN A 233 -15.71 18.85 21.14
C GLN A 233 -16.63 19.29 22.29
N GLU A 234 -17.94 19.41 22.02
CA GLU A 234 -18.96 19.80 22.99
C GLU A 234 -19.16 18.73 24.07
N GLU A 235 -19.10 17.46 23.70
CA GLU A 235 -19.18 16.35 24.67
C GLU A 235 -17.96 16.33 25.60
N ARG A 236 -16.77 16.70 25.10
CA ARG A 236 -15.53 16.81 25.91
C ARG A 236 -15.62 17.91 26.98
N LEU A 237 -16.33 19.01 26.69
CA LEU A 237 -16.48 20.14 27.63
C LEU A 237 -17.55 19.90 28.70
N ARG A 238 -18.38 18.87 28.54
CA ARG A 238 -19.46 18.50 29.47
C ARG A 238 -19.12 17.29 30.36
N SER A 239 -17.98 16.65 30.14
CA SER A 239 -17.49 15.48 30.90
C SER A 239 -16.54 15.85 32.02
#